data_AF-A0A5C4SQ89-F1
#
_entry.id   AF-A0A5C4SQ89-F1
#
_cell.length_a   1.000
_cell.length_b   1.000
_cell.length_c   1.000
_cell.angle_alpha   90.00
_cell.angle_beta   90.00
_cell.angle_gamma   90.00
#
_symmetry.space_group_name_H-M   'P 1'
#
loop_
_entity.id
_entity.type
_entity.pdbx_description
1 polymer ?
#
loop_
_entity_poly.entity_id
_entity_poly.type
_entity_poly.pdbx_seq_one_letter_code
_entity_poly.pdbx_strand_id
1 'polypeptide(L)'
;MVTVENKSLNIMKIMKYKSCLLLMLLVLMAFSCDPYDDYKVDTVGFKAVYFPNKDFIEKTGRSIISGEGLEFKIGAYIGGVKENTQDEEVLFEIDETLLDGTGYTLMPSNYYTLGNENRITIPKGEYLGLLPVKFDSLAIANDELFKDLNYALPLRMVESSVDSILEGMGDIVIPVKLINTYEGNFYQIGSVKEFFTVTKVLDTAYVYGDYGDLTSNISIRNLSSIMMDTVKVDGVANRTGDNYSMKLKVNPEDNSVTIIPDPSSDYQVEENGFSLWDPVKRVFTLKYKYTYEDKDFEVEETLTFRNRIRDGQNEWRWEGFEGN
;
A
#
# COMPACT_ATOMS: atom_id res chain seq x y z
N MET A 1 -39.96 -64.85 51.81
CA MET A 1 -38.81 -63.98 51.45
C MET A 1 -38.14 -64.34 50.12
N VAL A 2 -38.21 -65.58 49.62
CA VAL A 2 -37.43 -66.03 48.44
C VAL A 2 -37.97 -65.55 47.06
N THR A 3 -39.24 -65.15 46.97
CA THR A 3 -39.87 -64.79 45.67
C THR A 3 -39.67 -63.34 45.21
N VAL A 4 -39.33 -62.41 46.11
CA VAL A 4 -39.13 -60.99 45.77
C VAL A 4 -37.72 -60.73 45.24
N GLU A 5 -36.73 -61.45 45.76
CA GLU A 5 -35.31 -61.29 45.43
C GLU A 5 -35.00 -61.69 43.97
N ASN A 6 -35.53 -62.82 43.51
CA ASN A 6 -35.33 -63.31 42.13
C ASN A 6 -35.97 -62.41 41.06
N LYS A 7 -37.08 -61.74 41.38
CA LYS A 7 -37.73 -60.80 40.45
C LYS A 7 -36.90 -59.52 40.30
N SER A 8 -36.33 -59.03 41.42
CA SER A 8 -35.43 -57.86 41.40
C SER A 8 -34.14 -58.13 40.62
N LEU A 9 -33.55 -59.33 40.76
CA LEU A 9 -32.30 -59.71 40.10
C LEU A 9 -32.47 -59.82 38.57
N ASN A 10 -33.60 -60.34 38.10
CA ASN A 10 -33.93 -60.43 36.67
C ASN A 10 -34.25 -59.07 36.06
N ILE A 11 -34.95 -58.19 36.77
CA ILE A 11 -35.21 -56.80 36.33
C ILE A 11 -33.88 -56.03 36.20
N MET A 12 -32.98 -56.19 37.17
CA MET A 12 -31.67 -55.52 37.17
C MET A 12 -30.73 -56.04 36.07
N LYS A 13 -30.78 -57.34 35.73
CA LYS A 13 -30.09 -57.90 34.55
C LYS A 13 -30.67 -57.35 33.25
N ILE A 14 -32.00 -57.34 33.09
CA ILE A 14 -32.67 -56.82 31.90
C ILE A 14 -32.38 -55.31 31.71
N MET A 15 -32.33 -54.53 32.79
CA MET A 15 -31.94 -53.11 32.74
C MET A 15 -30.47 -52.93 32.34
N LYS A 16 -29.55 -53.78 32.81
CA LYS A 16 -28.14 -53.77 32.37
C LYS A 16 -28.00 -54.11 30.89
N TYR A 17 -28.70 -55.12 30.39
CA TYR A 17 -28.67 -55.47 28.96
C TYR A 17 -29.28 -54.37 28.08
N LYS A 18 -30.37 -53.72 28.52
CA LYS A 18 -30.94 -52.56 27.81
C LYS A 18 -30.00 -51.36 27.80
N SER A 19 -29.30 -51.10 28.91
CA SER A 19 -28.31 -50.03 29.00
C SER A 19 -27.11 -50.30 28.09
N CYS A 20 -26.59 -51.55 28.07
CA CYS A 20 -25.54 -51.95 27.13
C CYS A 20 -26.00 -51.86 25.66
N LEU A 21 -27.25 -52.23 25.36
CA LEU A 21 -27.80 -52.15 24.00
C LEU A 21 -27.94 -50.69 23.54
N LEU A 22 -28.39 -49.80 24.44
CA LEU A 22 -28.52 -48.37 24.18
C LEU A 22 -27.14 -47.72 23.97
N LEU A 23 -26.14 -48.10 24.77
CA LEU A 23 -24.77 -47.62 24.64
C LEU A 23 -24.14 -48.10 23.32
N MET A 24 -24.39 -49.35 22.93
CA MET A 24 -23.91 -49.91 21.66
C MET A 24 -24.56 -49.22 20.45
N LEU A 25 -25.85 -48.86 20.55
CA LEU A 25 -26.55 -48.09 19.52
C LEU A 25 -26.00 -46.66 19.39
N LEU A 26 -25.67 -46.01 20.52
CA LEU A 26 -25.07 -44.68 20.56
C LEU A 26 -23.65 -44.67 19.97
N VAL A 27 -22.86 -45.71 20.22
CA VAL A 27 -21.53 -45.87 19.63
C VAL A 27 -21.62 -46.09 18.12
N LEU A 28 -22.58 -46.89 17.64
CA LEU A 28 -22.80 -47.09 16.20
C LEU A 28 -23.21 -45.80 15.47
N MET A 29 -24.00 -44.93 16.12
CA MET A 29 -24.34 -43.62 15.55
C MET A 29 -23.13 -42.67 15.49
N ALA A 30 -22.22 -42.72 16.46
CA ALA A 30 -21.01 -41.90 16.48
C ALA A 30 -20.00 -42.26 15.36
N PHE A 31 -20.02 -43.50 14.87
CA PHE A 31 -19.19 -43.95 13.73
C PHE A 31 -19.89 -43.87 12.37
N SER A 32 -21.18 -43.48 12.31
CA SER A 32 -21.92 -43.35 11.05
C SER A 32 -21.69 -42.02 10.32
N CYS A 33 -20.87 -41.14 10.89
CA CYS A 33 -20.43 -39.91 10.25
C CYS A 33 -19.20 -40.22 9.40
N ASP A 34 -19.40 -40.77 8.19
CA ASP A 34 -18.35 -40.69 7.18
C ASP A 34 -18.05 -39.20 6.94
N PRO A 35 -16.78 -38.78 6.89
CA PRO A 35 -16.46 -37.39 6.58
C PRO A 35 -17.10 -37.05 5.23
N TYR A 36 -17.93 -36.00 5.24
CA TYR A 36 -18.67 -35.50 4.10
C TYR A 36 -17.68 -34.88 3.10
N ASP A 37 -16.95 -35.71 2.35
CA ASP A 37 -15.91 -35.32 1.39
C ASP A 37 -16.19 -35.82 -0.03
N ASP A 38 -17.20 -36.66 -0.25
CA ASP A 38 -17.50 -37.27 -1.56
C ASP A 38 -18.07 -36.31 -2.62
N TYR A 39 -18.43 -35.07 -2.27
CA TYR A 39 -18.75 -34.02 -3.25
C TYR A 39 -17.51 -33.19 -3.63
N LYS A 40 -16.36 -33.39 -2.97
CA LYS A 40 -15.07 -32.85 -3.40
C LYS A 40 -14.52 -33.75 -4.51
N VAL A 41 -15.30 -33.90 -5.57
CA VAL A 41 -14.74 -34.33 -6.85
C VAL A 41 -13.79 -33.21 -7.23
N ASP A 42 -12.50 -33.46 -7.10
CA ASP A 42 -11.46 -32.66 -7.72
C ASP A 42 -11.81 -32.69 -9.21
N THR A 43 -12.55 -31.67 -9.67
CA THR A 43 -12.98 -31.57 -11.06
C THR A 43 -11.70 -31.59 -11.85
N VAL A 44 -11.46 -32.74 -12.51
CA VAL A 44 -10.19 -33.17 -13.10
C VAL A 44 -9.32 -31.96 -13.42
N GLY A 45 -8.37 -31.74 -12.51
CA GLY A 45 -7.61 -30.52 -12.32
C GLY A 45 -6.83 -30.17 -13.58
N PHE A 46 -7.29 -29.13 -14.25
CA PHE A 46 -6.50 -28.43 -15.24
C PHE A 46 -5.95 -27.18 -14.59
N LYS A 47 -4.69 -27.24 -14.20
CA LYS A 47 -3.99 -26.15 -13.55
C LYS A 47 -3.61 -25.12 -14.60
N ALA A 48 -3.86 -23.86 -14.30
CA ALA A 48 -3.43 -22.75 -15.14
C ALA A 48 -2.73 -21.69 -14.30
N VAL A 49 -1.59 -21.19 -14.78
CA VAL A 49 -0.94 -20.01 -14.21
C VAL A 49 -1.31 -18.75 -14.97
N TYR A 50 -1.35 -17.63 -14.27
CA TYR A 50 -1.68 -16.33 -14.88
C TYR A 50 -1.22 -15.15 -14.03
N PHE A 51 -1.14 -13.97 -14.63
CA PHE A 51 -0.97 -12.70 -13.91
C PHE A 51 -2.33 -12.20 -13.41
N PRO A 52 -2.58 -12.13 -12.10
CA PRO A 52 -3.84 -11.64 -11.57
C PRO A 52 -3.96 -10.12 -11.70
N ASN A 53 -5.19 -9.62 -11.82
CA ASN A 53 -5.52 -8.19 -11.83
C ASN A 53 -4.84 -7.35 -12.92
N LYS A 54 -4.42 -7.94 -14.05
CA LYS A 54 -3.64 -7.24 -15.09
C LYS A 54 -4.26 -5.90 -15.52
N ASP A 55 -5.55 -5.89 -15.85
CA ASP A 55 -6.27 -4.68 -16.30
C ASP A 55 -6.23 -3.55 -15.27
N PHE A 56 -6.30 -3.89 -13.98
CA PHE A 56 -6.21 -2.90 -12.90
C PHE A 56 -4.79 -2.34 -12.81
N ILE A 57 -3.78 -3.21 -12.90
CA ILE A 57 -2.36 -2.83 -12.81
C ILE A 57 -1.94 -1.97 -13.99
N GLU A 58 -2.36 -2.32 -15.20
CA GLU A 58 -2.08 -1.55 -16.42
C GLU A 58 -2.70 -0.15 -16.37
N LYS A 59 -3.84 -0.02 -15.69
CA LYS A 59 -4.55 1.25 -15.52
C LYS A 59 -4.01 2.12 -14.38
N THR A 60 -3.66 1.53 -13.23
CA THR A 60 -3.27 2.29 -12.03
C THR A 60 -1.75 2.38 -11.83
N GLY A 61 -0.99 1.50 -12.47
CA GLY A 61 0.45 1.38 -12.32
C GLY A 61 0.88 0.88 -10.94
N ARG A 62 2.18 1.04 -10.69
CA ARG A 62 2.84 0.79 -9.40
C ARG A 62 3.68 1.98 -8.98
N SER A 63 3.52 2.36 -7.73
CA SER A 63 4.29 3.42 -7.10
C SER A 63 5.47 2.81 -6.34
N ILE A 64 6.70 3.10 -6.78
CA ILE A 64 7.89 2.87 -5.96
C ILE A 64 8.08 4.07 -5.05
N ILE A 65 8.47 3.83 -3.80
CA ILE A 65 8.43 4.87 -2.76
C ILE A 65 9.81 5.07 -2.17
N SER A 66 10.35 6.27 -2.38
CA SER A 66 11.56 6.71 -1.67
C SER A 66 11.27 6.83 -0.17
N GLY A 67 12.11 6.20 0.64
CA GLY A 67 11.91 6.07 2.09
C GLY A 67 11.14 4.81 2.51
N GLU A 68 10.57 4.04 1.58
CA GLU A 68 9.83 2.79 1.87
C GLU A 68 10.33 1.63 0.98
N GLY A 69 11.66 1.51 0.86
CA GLY A 69 12.32 0.35 0.27
C GLY A 69 12.51 0.35 -1.25
N LEU A 70 11.81 1.23 -2.00
CA LEU A 70 11.90 1.30 -3.46
C LEU A 70 11.71 -0.07 -4.14
N GLU A 71 10.66 -0.78 -3.75
CA GLU A 71 10.38 -2.12 -4.25
C GLU A 71 8.88 -2.36 -4.46
N PHE A 72 8.56 -3.29 -5.35
CA PHE A 72 7.25 -3.94 -5.41
C PHE A 72 7.41 -5.42 -5.74
N LYS A 73 6.31 -6.18 -5.73
CA LYS A 73 6.31 -7.60 -6.09
C LYS A 73 5.34 -7.84 -7.24
N ILE A 74 5.78 -8.62 -8.22
CA ILE A 74 4.95 -9.11 -9.33
C ILE A 74 4.43 -10.49 -8.94
N GLY A 75 3.14 -10.70 -9.05
CA GLY A 75 2.49 -11.94 -8.64
C GLY A 75 2.15 -12.86 -9.81
N ALA A 76 2.46 -14.14 -9.73
CA ALA A 76 1.88 -15.18 -10.60
C ALA A 76 0.97 -16.08 -9.76
N TYR A 77 -0.25 -16.34 -10.24
CA TYR A 77 -1.26 -17.09 -9.50
C TYR A 77 -1.55 -18.43 -10.19
N ILE A 78 -1.74 -19.50 -9.40
CA ILE A 78 -2.19 -20.81 -9.89
C ILE A 78 -3.69 -21.00 -9.61
N GLY A 79 -4.46 -21.21 -10.67
CA GLY A 79 -5.87 -21.60 -10.62
C GLY A 79 -6.07 -23.08 -10.99
N GLY A 80 -7.29 -23.56 -10.80
CA GLY A 80 -7.66 -24.94 -11.19
C GLY A 80 -7.12 -26.04 -10.28
N VAL A 81 -6.61 -25.68 -9.10
CA VAL A 81 -6.13 -26.62 -8.08
C VAL A 81 -6.82 -26.37 -6.75
N LYS A 82 -7.23 -27.45 -6.07
CA LYS A 82 -7.75 -27.36 -4.71
C LYS A 82 -6.64 -27.11 -3.68
N GLU A 83 -5.51 -27.81 -3.80
CA GLU A 83 -4.35 -27.67 -2.92
C GLU A 83 -3.07 -27.71 -3.75
N ASN A 84 -2.20 -26.71 -3.59
CA ASN A 84 -0.89 -26.72 -4.25
C ASN A 84 0.09 -27.62 -3.47
N THR A 85 0.37 -28.82 -3.96
CA THR A 85 1.12 -29.83 -3.21
C THR A 85 2.65 -29.79 -3.39
N GLN A 86 3.15 -28.93 -4.28
CA GLN A 86 4.57 -28.77 -4.61
C GLN A 86 4.89 -27.32 -5.00
N ASP A 87 6.16 -26.99 -5.12
CA ASP A 87 6.57 -25.72 -5.71
C ASP A 87 6.26 -25.79 -7.22
N GLU A 88 5.54 -24.78 -7.73
CA GLU A 88 5.23 -24.66 -9.15
C GLU A 88 6.01 -23.48 -9.72
N GLU A 89 6.47 -23.60 -10.96
CA GLU A 89 7.36 -22.62 -11.60
C GLU A 89 6.67 -22.01 -12.82
N VAL A 90 6.92 -20.72 -13.01
CA VAL A 90 6.51 -19.97 -14.18
C VAL A 90 7.74 -19.28 -14.75
N LEU A 91 8.11 -19.63 -15.98
CA LEU A 91 9.14 -18.91 -16.71
C LEU A 91 8.52 -17.73 -17.44
N PHE A 92 9.23 -16.61 -17.44
CA PHE A 92 8.82 -15.40 -18.13
C PHE A 92 9.98 -14.78 -18.89
N GLU A 93 9.63 -13.90 -19.82
CA GLU A 93 10.56 -12.99 -20.47
C GLU A 93 10.06 -11.54 -20.34
N ILE A 94 10.99 -10.59 -20.45
CA ILE A 94 10.63 -9.19 -20.66
C ILE A 94 10.38 -9.02 -22.15
N ASP A 95 9.14 -8.68 -22.50
CA ASP A 95 8.71 -8.58 -23.90
C ASP A 95 8.29 -7.14 -24.24
N GLU A 96 9.20 -6.41 -24.87
CA GLU A 96 8.99 -5.02 -25.29
C GLU A 96 7.82 -4.85 -26.28
N THR A 97 7.46 -5.90 -27.04
CA THR A 97 6.35 -5.82 -28.01
C THR A 97 4.99 -5.59 -27.34
N LEU A 98 4.86 -5.90 -26.05
CA LEU A 98 3.67 -5.59 -25.25
C LEU A 98 3.46 -4.08 -25.04
N LEU A 99 4.48 -3.25 -25.30
CA LEU A 99 4.40 -1.79 -25.15
C LEU A 99 3.87 -1.09 -26.42
N ASP A 100 3.75 -1.81 -27.54
CA ASP A 100 3.29 -1.24 -28.81
C ASP A 100 1.91 -0.59 -28.68
N GLY A 101 1.83 0.72 -28.97
CA GLY A 101 0.59 1.49 -28.90
C GLY A 101 0.14 1.88 -27.49
N THR A 102 0.87 1.51 -26.43
CA THR A 102 0.55 1.88 -25.05
C THR A 102 0.98 3.31 -24.68
N GLY A 103 2.02 3.82 -25.35
CA GLY A 103 2.67 5.10 -25.01
C GLY A 103 3.72 5.00 -23.91
N TYR A 104 3.88 3.84 -23.28
CA TYR A 104 4.95 3.60 -22.30
C TYR A 104 6.29 3.32 -22.98
N THR A 105 7.37 3.66 -22.28
CA THR A 105 8.75 3.32 -22.66
C THR A 105 9.23 2.13 -21.83
N LEU A 106 10.01 1.23 -22.44
CA LEU A 106 10.64 0.14 -21.70
C LEU A 106 11.52 0.71 -20.58
N MET A 107 11.31 0.23 -19.36
CA MET A 107 12.13 0.63 -18.22
C MET A 107 13.60 0.20 -18.43
N PRO A 108 14.58 1.11 -18.26
CA PRO A 108 16.00 0.76 -18.37
C PRO A 108 16.40 -0.37 -17.43
N SER A 109 17.09 -1.38 -17.95
CA SER A 109 17.43 -2.60 -17.20
C SER A 109 18.38 -2.35 -16.02
N ASN A 110 19.12 -1.23 -16.02
CA ASN A 110 19.99 -0.84 -14.90
C ASN A 110 19.24 -0.12 -13.76
N TYR A 111 17.93 0.12 -13.89
CA TYR A 111 17.13 0.78 -12.85
C TYR A 111 16.59 -0.18 -11.81
N TYR A 112 16.54 -1.47 -12.11
CA TYR A 112 15.96 -2.46 -11.22
C TYR A 112 16.74 -3.77 -11.24
N THR A 113 16.52 -4.58 -10.21
CA THR A 113 16.97 -5.95 -10.08
C THR A 113 15.75 -6.82 -9.80
N LEU A 114 15.60 -7.90 -10.56
CA LEU A 114 14.59 -8.91 -10.30
C LEU A 114 15.12 -9.91 -9.26
N GLY A 115 14.25 -10.37 -8.36
CA GLY A 115 14.60 -11.41 -7.39
C GLY A 115 15.00 -12.73 -8.05
N ASN A 116 14.60 -12.93 -9.31
CA ASN A 116 15.07 -13.98 -10.20
C ASN A 116 15.03 -13.46 -11.65
N GLU A 117 15.98 -13.86 -12.49
CA GLU A 117 16.14 -13.32 -13.85
C GLU A 117 14.95 -13.63 -14.77
N ASN A 118 14.34 -14.82 -14.64
CA ASN A 118 13.32 -15.28 -15.59
C ASN A 118 12.29 -16.27 -15.02
N ARG A 119 12.19 -16.39 -13.69
CA ARG A 119 11.33 -17.36 -13.03
C ARG A 119 10.55 -16.79 -11.84
N ILE A 120 9.28 -17.16 -11.74
CA ILE A 120 8.44 -16.94 -10.56
C ILE A 120 8.07 -18.29 -9.97
N THR A 121 8.47 -18.52 -8.72
CA THR A 121 8.12 -19.72 -7.96
C THR A 121 6.86 -19.48 -7.16
N ILE A 122 5.86 -20.35 -7.31
CA ILE A 122 4.67 -20.44 -6.49
C ILE A 122 4.92 -21.53 -5.44
N PRO A 123 5.18 -21.17 -4.16
CA PRO A 123 5.57 -22.15 -3.15
C PRO A 123 4.48 -23.18 -2.89
N LYS A 124 4.89 -24.39 -2.50
CA LYS A 124 4.00 -25.43 -1.99
C LYS A 124 3.10 -24.88 -0.89
N GLY A 125 1.81 -25.16 -1.00
CA GLY A 125 0.76 -24.70 -0.07
C GLY A 125 0.24 -23.30 -0.38
N GLU A 126 0.92 -22.53 -1.24
CA GLU A 126 0.51 -21.21 -1.68
C GLU A 126 -0.09 -21.25 -3.08
N TYR A 127 -0.91 -20.25 -3.40
CA TYR A 127 -1.46 -20.05 -4.74
C TYR A 127 -0.82 -18.87 -5.47
N LEU A 128 -0.02 -18.06 -4.77
CA LEU A 128 0.59 -16.84 -5.29
C LEU A 128 2.11 -16.92 -5.13
N GLY A 129 2.81 -16.95 -6.26
CA GLY A 129 4.25 -16.72 -6.32
C GLY A 129 4.55 -15.23 -6.46
N LEU A 130 5.57 -14.74 -5.80
CA LEU A 130 5.93 -13.32 -5.79
C LEU A 130 7.38 -13.14 -6.28
N LEU A 131 7.55 -12.33 -7.32
CA LEU A 131 8.83 -11.87 -7.82
C LEU A 131 9.12 -10.46 -7.31
N PRO A 132 10.06 -10.27 -6.38
CA PRO A 132 10.47 -8.94 -5.96
C PRO A 132 11.16 -8.20 -7.12
N VAL A 133 10.82 -6.92 -7.26
CA VAL A 133 11.48 -5.97 -8.15
C VAL A 133 12.02 -4.85 -7.27
N LYS A 134 13.34 -4.74 -7.20
CA LYS A 134 14.04 -3.76 -6.36
C LYS A 134 14.70 -2.71 -7.22
N PHE A 135 14.56 -1.45 -6.87
CA PHE A 135 15.06 -0.34 -7.68
C PHE A 135 16.36 0.22 -7.14
N ASP A 136 17.26 0.61 -8.04
CA ASP A 136 18.51 1.29 -7.69
C ASP A 136 18.22 2.79 -7.49
N SER A 137 18.37 3.25 -6.25
CA SER A 137 18.07 4.63 -5.91
C SER A 137 18.97 5.65 -6.62
N LEU A 138 20.23 5.31 -6.88
CA LEU A 138 21.17 6.22 -7.54
C LEU A 138 20.87 6.33 -9.03
N ALA A 139 20.48 5.22 -9.66
CA ALA A 139 20.19 5.18 -11.08
C ALA A 139 18.93 5.99 -11.45
N ILE A 140 17.93 6.02 -10.56
CA ILE A 140 16.63 6.68 -10.82
C ILE A 140 16.50 8.08 -10.21
N ALA A 141 17.43 8.51 -9.35
CA ALA A 141 17.30 9.74 -8.55
C ALA A 141 16.99 11.02 -9.34
N ASN A 142 17.50 11.10 -10.57
CA ASN A 142 17.38 12.30 -11.42
C ASN A 142 16.54 12.08 -12.68
N ASP A 143 15.89 10.92 -12.82
CA ASP A 143 15.06 10.65 -14.00
C ASP A 143 13.65 11.21 -13.78
N GLU A 144 13.36 12.30 -14.50
CA GLU A 144 12.08 12.98 -14.39
C GLU A 144 10.91 12.19 -15.01
N LEU A 145 11.17 11.19 -15.85
CA LEU A 145 10.13 10.36 -16.44
C LEU A 145 9.45 9.46 -15.39
N PHE A 146 10.08 9.22 -14.25
CA PHE A 146 9.42 8.52 -13.14
C PHE A 146 8.38 9.36 -12.39
N LYS A 147 8.29 10.68 -12.62
CA LYS A 147 7.27 11.53 -11.96
C LYS A 147 5.86 11.09 -12.32
N ASP A 148 5.69 10.59 -13.54
CA ASP A 148 4.44 10.06 -14.08
C ASP A 148 4.63 8.62 -14.56
N LEU A 149 3.54 7.97 -15.00
CA LEU A 149 3.56 6.63 -15.56
C LEU A 149 4.12 6.67 -17.01
N ASN A 150 5.42 6.88 -17.18
CA ASN A 150 6.07 6.84 -18.49
C ASN A 150 6.79 5.53 -18.75
N TYR A 151 7.44 4.97 -17.73
CA TYR A 151 8.12 3.68 -17.85
C TYR A 151 7.19 2.53 -17.50
N ALA A 152 7.37 1.41 -18.19
CA ALA A 152 6.71 0.16 -17.86
C ALA A 152 7.67 -1.03 -17.90
N LEU A 153 7.36 -2.04 -17.10
CA LEU A 153 7.99 -3.34 -17.11
C LEU A 153 7.00 -4.36 -17.69
N PRO A 154 7.16 -4.78 -18.96
CA PRO A 154 6.30 -5.76 -19.60
C PRO A 154 6.82 -7.19 -19.38
N LEU A 155 5.97 -8.10 -18.91
CA LEU A 155 6.32 -9.51 -18.73
C LEU A 155 5.38 -10.40 -19.53
N ARG A 156 5.93 -11.46 -20.14
CA ARG A 156 5.18 -12.54 -20.78
C ARG A 156 5.61 -13.88 -20.20
N MET A 157 4.65 -14.65 -19.70
CA MET A 157 4.84 -16.06 -19.34
C MET A 157 5.09 -16.87 -20.62
N VAL A 158 6.15 -17.67 -20.61
CA VAL A 158 6.56 -18.48 -21.77
C VAL A 158 6.47 -19.98 -21.49
N GLU A 159 6.62 -20.38 -20.23
CA GLU A 159 6.56 -21.78 -19.81
C GLU A 159 6.05 -21.89 -18.37
N SER A 160 5.46 -23.02 -18.00
CA SER A 160 5.09 -23.33 -16.62
C SER A 160 5.25 -24.82 -16.31
N SER A 161 5.46 -25.15 -15.03
CA SER A 161 5.45 -26.54 -14.55
C SER A 161 4.05 -27.16 -14.51
N VAL A 162 2.99 -26.37 -14.66
CA VAL A 162 1.60 -26.84 -14.66
C VAL A 162 1.05 -27.06 -16.07
N ASP A 163 -0.22 -27.47 -16.18
CA ASP A 163 -0.81 -27.90 -17.46
C ASP A 163 -0.88 -26.79 -18.51
N SER A 164 -1.03 -25.53 -18.11
CA SER A 164 -1.14 -24.40 -19.04
C SER A 164 -0.84 -23.02 -18.44
N ILE A 165 -0.67 -22.05 -19.33
CA ILE A 165 -0.82 -20.62 -19.04
C ILE A 165 -2.25 -20.24 -19.45
N LEU A 166 -2.98 -19.51 -18.60
CA LEU A 166 -4.35 -19.11 -18.88
C LEU A 166 -4.42 -18.18 -20.09
N GLU A 167 -5.27 -18.53 -21.06
CA GLU A 167 -5.43 -17.77 -22.30
C GLU A 167 -5.80 -16.29 -22.01
N GLY A 168 -5.06 -15.36 -22.62
CA GLY A 168 -5.25 -13.92 -22.46
C GLY A 168 -4.72 -13.31 -21.16
N MET A 169 -4.17 -14.11 -20.25
CA MET A 169 -3.72 -13.68 -18.92
C MET A 169 -2.25 -14.07 -18.63
N GLY A 170 -1.51 -14.47 -19.67
CA GLY A 170 -0.09 -14.83 -19.60
C GLY A 170 0.85 -13.63 -19.74
N ASP A 171 0.34 -12.45 -20.02
CA ASP A 171 1.09 -11.20 -20.21
C ASP A 171 0.62 -10.12 -19.23
N ILE A 172 1.51 -9.20 -18.89
CA ILE A 172 1.19 -8.03 -18.07
C ILE A 172 2.12 -6.86 -18.43
N VAL A 173 1.56 -5.66 -18.53
CA VAL A 173 2.35 -4.42 -18.58
C VAL A 173 2.24 -3.72 -17.22
N ILE A 174 3.38 -3.36 -16.63
CA ILE A 174 3.42 -2.74 -15.30
C ILE A 174 4.00 -1.34 -15.40
N PRO A 175 3.16 -0.31 -15.58
CA PRO A 175 3.60 1.09 -15.52
C PRO A 175 4.10 1.43 -14.13
N VAL A 176 5.19 2.19 -14.02
CA VAL A 176 5.81 2.53 -12.73
C VAL A 176 6.02 4.02 -12.61
N LYS A 177 5.72 4.57 -11.42
CA LYS A 177 6.06 5.94 -11.03
C LYS A 177 6.80 5.95 -9.69
N LEU A 178 7.64 6.96 -9.49
CA LEU A 178 8.33 7.23 -8.23
C LEU A 178 7.55 8.27 -7.43
N ILE A 179 7.25 7.93 -6.19
CA ILE A 179 6.77 8.87 -5.17
C ILE A 179 7.72 8.83 -3.97
N ASN A 180 7.57 9.75 -3.02
CA ASN A 180 8.30 9.72 -1.76
C ASN A 180 7.34 9.55 -0.57
N THR A 181 7.88 9.20 0.60
CA THR A 181 7.09 8.93 1.81
C THR A 181 6.28 10.14 2.33
N TYR A 182 6.66 11.35 1.87
CA TYR A 182 6.07 12.62 2.26
C TYR A 182 4.85 12.99 1.41
N GLU A 183 4.56 12.25 0.34
CA GLU A 183 3.39 12.45 -0.50
C GLU A 183 2.09 12.07 0.21
N GLY A 184 1.07 12.90 0.02
CA GLY A 184 -0.29 12.60 0.47
C GLY A 184 -1.09 13.84 0.83
N ASN A 185 -2.17 13.60 1.57
CA ASN A 185 -3.04 14.61 2.10
C ASN A 185 -2.77 14.77 3.59
N PHE A 186 -2.69 16.02 4.04
CA PHE A 186 -2.33 16.37 5.40
C PHE A 186 -3.36 17.30 5.99
N TYR A 187 -3.75 17.04 7.24
CA TYR A 187 -4.49 17.99 8.05
C TYR A 187 -3.58 19.13 8.46
N GLN A 188 -4.04 20.36 8.22
CA GLN A 188 -3.28 21.56 8.49
C GLN A 188 -3.81 22.29 9.73
N ILE A 189 -2.90 22.62 10.64
CA ILE A 189 -3.16 23.54 11.75
C ILE A 189 -1.98 24.47 11.89
N GLY A 190 -2.23 25.77 11.97
CA GLY A 190 -1.16 26.74 12.08
C GLY A 190 -1.60 28.07 12.65
N SER A 191 -0.64 28.98 12.75
CA SER A 191 -0.82 30.33 13.21
C SER A 191 -0.09 31.30 12.31
N VAL A 192 -0.66 32.49 12.13
CA VAL A 192 -0.07 33.59 11.39
C VAL A 192 0.06 34.79 12.31
N LYS A 193 1.20 35.49 12.23
CA LYS A 193 1.36 36.86 12.72
C LYS A 193 1.64 37.77 11.54
N GLU A 194 0.88 38.85 11.45
CA GLU A 194 1.01 39.88 10.42
C GLU A 194 1.63 41.13 11.03
N PHE A 195 2.64 41.68 10.37
CA PHE A 195 3.32 42.91 10.77
C PHE A 195 3.32 43.91 9.62
N PHE A 196 3.18 45.19 9.90
CA PHE A 196 3.47 46.21 8.90
C PHE A 196 4.96 46.19 8.56
N THR A 197 5.31 46.02 7.29
CA THR A 197 6.71 45.85 6.84
C THR A 197 7.59 47.04 7.23
N VAL A 198 7.04 48.26 7.23
CA VAL A 198 7.80 49.49 7.55
C VAL A 198 8.02 49.65 9.06
N THR A 199 6.96 49.57 9.86
CA THR A 199 7.03 49.88 11.30
C THR A 199 7.43 48.68 12.14
N LYS A 200 7.33 47.46 11.59
CA LYS A 200 7.45 46.17 12.29
C LYS A 200 6.47 46.01 13.45
N VAL A 201 5.40 46.82 13.47
CA VAL A 201 4.34 46.71 14.47
C VAL A 201 3.43 45.55 14.07
N LEU A 202 3.11 44.71 15.06
CA LEU A 202 2.12 43.64 14.91
C LEU A 202 0.76 44.26 14.59
N ASP A 203 0.19 43.87 13.45
CA ASP A 203 -1.14 44.27 13.04
C ASP A 203 -2.18 43.28 13.55
N THR A 204 -2.02 41.99 13.21
CA THR A 204 -2.97 40.93 13.54
C THR A 204 -2.26 39.61 13.82
N ALA A 205 -2.83 38.76 14.66
CA ALA A 205 -2.42 37.38 14.84
C ALA A 205 -3.64 36.46 14.98
N TYR A 206 -3.61 35.30 14.33
CA TYR A 206 -4.70 34.33 14.38
C TYR A 206 -4.20 32.89 14.19
N VAL A 207 -5.07 31.93 14.53
CA VAL A 207 -4.85 30.48 14.39
C VAL A 207 -5.88 29.93 13.42
N TYR A 208 -5.51 28.91 12.66
CA TYR A 208 -6.39 28.18 11.74
C TYR A 208 -6.24 26.67 11.93
N GLY A 209 -7.35 25.94 11.76
CA GLY A 209 -7.44 24.51 12.02
C GLY A 209 -7.66 24.17 13.51
N ASP A 210 -8.31 23.04 13.77
CA ASP A 210 -8.55 22.50 15.12
C ASP A 210 -8.57 20.96 15.09
N TYR A 211 -7.74 20.30 15.91
CA TYR A 211 -7.74 18.83 16.04
C TYR A 211 -8.98 18.32 16.78
N GLY A 212 -9.61 19.15 17.61
CA GLY A 212 -10.82 18.81 18.36
C GLY A 212 -12.08 18.79 17.49
N ASP A 213 -12.04 19.42 16.31
CA ASP A 213 -13.14 19.48 15.35
C ASP A 213 -12.69 19.03 13.95
N LEU A 214 -12.68 17.70 13.77
CA LEU A 214 -12.40 17.06 12.48
C LEU A 214 -13.62 17.02 11.54
N THR A 215 -14.71 17.72 11.87
CA THR A 215 -16.02 17.45 11.23
C THR A 215 -16.34 18.32 10.01
N SER A 216 -15.64 19.45 9.78
CA SER A 216 -15.78 20.22 8.53
C SER A 216 -14.76 21.36 8.26
N ASN A 217 -14.03 21.85 9.27
CA ASN A 217 -13.23 23.07 9.13
C ASN A 217 -11.71 22.88 9.08
N ILE A 218 -11.22 21.65 9.26
CA ILE A 218 -9.77 21.40 9.16
C ILE A 218 -9.35 21.42 7.69
N SER A 219 -8.49 22.37 7.33
CA SER A 219 -7.96 22.50 5.98
C SER A 219 -7.07 21.30 5.65
N ILE A 220 -7.18 20.81 4.42
CA ILE A 220 -6.32 19.75 3.89
C ILE A 220 -5.29 20.39 2.96
N ARG A 221 -4.04 19.98 3.11
CA ARG A 221 -2.94 20.29 2.18
C ARG A 221 -2.58 19.03 1.42
N ASN A 222 -2.49 19.14 0.10
CA ASN A 222 -1.93 18.12 -0.76
C ASN A 222 -0.42 18.36 -0.92
N LEU A 223 0.35 17.32 -0.64
CA LEU A 223 1.79 17.25 -0.86
C LEU A 223 2.03 16.26 -2.00
N SER A 224 2.66 16.71 -3.09
CA SER A 224 2.96 15.90 -4.28
C SER A 224 4.47 15.74 -4.47
N SER A 225 4.93 14.53 -4.78
CA SER A 225 6.36 14.26 -4.99
C SER A 225 6.89 15.00 -6.20
N ILE A 226 8.05 15.65 -6.03
CA ILE A 226 8.83 16.22 -7.15
C ILE A 226 10.08 15.38 -7.39
N MET A 227 10.71 14.93 -6.29
CA MET A 227 11.90 14.07 -6.28
C MET A 227 11.86 13.14 -5.07
N MET A 228 12.89 12.32 -4.88
CA MET A 228 13.01 11.34 -3.79
C MET A 228 12.85 11.91 -2.38
N ASP A 229 13.17 13.18 -2.18
CA ASP A 229 13.24 13.85 -0.87
C ASP A 229 12.43 15.16 -0.82
N THR A 230 11.74 15.50 -1.91
CA THR A 230 11.14 16.83 -2.09
C THR A 230 9.70 16.71 -2.54
N VAL A 231 8.80 17.45 -1.88
CA VAL A 231 7.38 17.59 -2.24
C VAL A 231 7.00 19.04 -2.53
N LYS A 232 5.99 19.24 -3.39
CA LYS A 232 5.27 20.50 -3.55
C LYS A 232 4.03 20.49 -2.66
N VAL A 233 3.84 21.56 -1.90
CA VAL A 233 2.65 21.83 -1.09
C VAL A 233 1.71 22.75 -1.87
N ASP A 234 0.41 22.46 -1.88
CA ASP A 234 -0.66 23.21 -2.56
C ASP A 234 -1.23 24.40 -1.73
N GLY A 235 -0.34 25.12 -1.06
CA GLY A 235 -0.72 26.30 -0.31
C GLY A 235 0.43 26.94 0.47
N VAL A 236 0.15 28.13 0.98
CA VAL A 236 1.04 28.89 1.88
C VAL A 236 0.15 29.53 2.96
N ALA A 237 0.50 29.32 4.23
CA ALA A 237 -0.33 29.65 5.38
C ALA A 237 -1.76 29.11 5.21
N ASN A 238 -2.79 29.89 5.53
CA ASN A 238 -4.19 29.55 5.31
C ASN A 238 -4.66 29.70 3.85
N ARG A 239 -3.80 30.08 2.89
CA ARG A 239 -4.16 30.22 1.47
C ARG A 239 -3.95 28.93 0.70
N THR A 240 -4.86 28.65 -0.21
CA THR A 240 -4.85 27.50 -1.14
C THR A 240 -5.31 27.96 -2.52
N GLY A 241 -5.02 27.16 -3.53
CA GLY A 241 -5.27 27.46 -4.94
C GLY A 241 -3.97 27.45 -5.75
N ASP A 242 -4.11 27.44 -7.07
CA ASP A 242 -2.99 27.17 -8.01
C ASP A 242 -1.83 28.17 -7.91
N ASN A 243 -2.10 29.39 -7.42
CA ASN A 243 -1.10 30.44 -7.26
C ASN A 243 -0.35 30.39 -5.92
N TYR A 244 -0.69 29.48 -5.01
CA TYR A 244 -0.05 29.39 -3.70
C TYR A 244 0.63 28.04 -3.56
N SER A 245 1.95 28.05 -3.53
CA SER A 245 2.71 26.82 -3.31
C SER A 245 4.07 27.09 -2.68
N MET A 246 4.58 26.06 -2.03
CA MET A 246 5.95 25.99 -1.57
C MET A 246 6.48 24.58 -1.76
N LYS A 247 7.78 24.40 -1.65
CA LYS A 247 8.42 23.08 -1.70
C LYS A 247 9.05 22.77 -0.36
N LEU A 248 8.92 21.51 0.07
CA LEU A 248 9.57 21.00 1.26
C LEU A 248 10.58 19.95 0.83
N LYS A 249 11.85 20.17 1.17
CA LYS A 249 12.91 19.19 1.01
C LYS A 249 13.27 18.62 2.37
N VAL A 250 13.17 17.31 2.53
CA VAL A 250 13.47 16.62 3.79
C VAL A 250 14.85 16.00 3.72
N ASN A 251 15.69 16.25 4.72
CA ASN A 251 16.94 15.52 4.87
C ASN A 251 16.63 14.15 5.52
N PRO A 252 16.89 13.02 4.84
CA PRO A 252 16.58 11.70 5.40
C PRO A 252 17.49 11.29 6.57
N GLU A 253 18.63 11.97 6.78
CA GLU A 253 19.57 11.63 7.86
C GLU A 253 19.13 12.16 9.23
N ASP A 254 18.58 13.37 9.27
CA ASP A 254 18.23 14.07 10.52
C ASP A 254 16.76 14.55 10.58
N ASN A 255 15.98 14.35 9.51
CA ASN A 255 14.60 14.80 9.34
C ASN A 255 14.41 16.32 9.41
N SER A 256 15.48 17.11 9.22
CA SER A 256 15.35 18.54 9.00
C SER A 256 14.61 18.81 7.68
N VAL A 257 13.82 19.88 7.67
CA VAL A 257 13.02 20.28 6.51
C VAL A 257 13.47 21.64 6.04
N THR A 258 13.98 21.71 4.81
CA THR A 258 14.26 22.97 4.13
C THR A 258 13.00 23.43 3.40
N ILE A 259 12.59 24.68 3.67
CA ILE A 259 11.47 25.31 2.97
C ILE A 259 12.03 26.08 1.77
N ILE A 260 11.57 25.71 0.58
CA ILE A 260 12.05 26.24 -0.68
C ILE A 260 10.89 27.02 -1.35
N PRO A 261 11.12 28.28 -1.77
CA PRO A 261 10.11 29.03 -2.50
C PRO A 261 9.77 28.36 -3.83
N ASP A 262 8.49 28.33 -4.19
CA ASP A 262 8.07 27.96 -5.53
C ASP A 262 8.02 29.23 -6.40
N PRO A 263 8.81 29.34 -7.48
CA PRO A 263 8.77 30.51 -8.37
C PRO A 263 7.40 30.76 -9.01
N SER A 264 6.53 29.75 -9.06
CA SER A 264 5.16 29.89 -9.56
C SER A 264 4.16 30.42 -8.52
N SER A 265 4.57 30.54 -7.25
CA SER A 265 3.73 31.01 -6.16
C SER A 265 3.71 32.54 -6.07
N ASP A 266 2.54 33.12 -5.82
CA ASP A 266 2.39 34.54 -5.50
C ASP A 266 3.11 34.89 -4.18
N TYR A 267 3.22 33.91 -3.27
CA TYR A 267 3.89 34.07 -1.98
C TYR A 267 5.25 33.38 -1.98
N GLN A 268 6.30 34.20 -1.92
CA GLN A 268 7.68 33.75 -1.84
C GLN A 268 8.07 33.54 -0.38
N VAL A 269 8.16 32.27 0.02
CA VAL A 269 8.47 31.88 1.40
C VAL A 269 9.97 31.87 1.67
N GLU A 270 10.33 32.21 2.90
CA GLU A 270 11.68 32.08 3.46
C GLU A 270 11.61 31.35 4.80
N GLU A 271 12.67 30.65 5.16
CA GLU A 271 12.76 29.99 6.47
C GLU A 271 12.70 31.02 7.61
N ASN A 272 11.98 30.67 8.69
CA ASN A 272 11.86 31.50 9.88
C ASN A 272 12.02 30.68 11.16
N GLY A 273 13.05 29.82 11.18
CA GLY A 273 13.34 28.91 12.28
C GLY A 273 13.52 27.47 11.79
N PHE A 274 13.57 26.54 12.73
CA PHE A 274 13.76 25.12 12.43
C PHE A 274 12.44 24.46 12.04
N SER A 275 12.43 23.79 10.89
CA SER A 275 11.35 22.94 10.42
C SER A 275 11.79 21.47 10.43
N LEU A 276 10.87 20.57 10.77
CA LEU A 276 11.15 19.16 11.05
C LEU A 276 10.06 18.24 10.51
N TRP A 277 10.45 17.02 10.16
CA TRP A 277 9.59 15.88 9.89
C TRP A 277 9.68 14.88 11.04
N ASP A 278 8.54 14.47 11.61
CA ASP A 278 8.45 13.34 12.54
C ASP A 278 8.02 12.09 11.73
N PRO A 279 8.93 11.15 11.42
CA PRO A 279 8.63 9.98 10.60
C PRO A 279 7.66 9.01 11.29
N VAL A 280 7.68 8.92 12.62
CA VAL A 280 6.81 8.03 13.39
C VAL A 280 5.38 8.57 13.41
N LYS A 281 5.22 9.87 13.70
CA LYS A 281 3.89 10.48 13.72
C LYS A 281 3.38 10.85 12.33
N ARG A 282 4.28 10.91 11.35
CA ARG A 282 4.07 11.47 10.01
C ARG A 282 3.55 12.91 10.06
N VAL A 283 4.28 13.76 10.77
CA VAL A 283 3.92 15.16 11.02
C VAL A 283 5.05 16.08 10.60
N PHE A 284 4.75 17.07 9.77
CA PHE A 284 5.62 18.22 9.56
C PHE A 284 5.37 19.27 10.64
N THR A 285 6.44 19.88 11.16
CA THR A 285 6.41 21.15 11.88
C THR A 285 7.17 22.17 11.05
N LEU A 286 6.49 23.23 10.61
CA LEU A 286 7.03 24.20 9.67
C LEU A 286 7.07 25.60 10.29
N LYS A 287 8.17 26.30 10.06
CA LYS A 287 8.36 27.70 10.46
C LYS A 287 8.94 28.51 9.32
N TYR A 288 8.12 29.41 8.77
CA TYR A 288 8.50 30.24 7.64
C TYR A 288 7.89 31.62 7.74
N LYS A 289 8.30 32.48 6.83
CA LYS A 289 7.78 33.83 6.65
C LYS A 289 7.65 34.14 5.18
N TYR A 290 6.86 35.15 4.86
CA TYR A 290 6.80 35.74 3.53
C TYR A 290 6.40 37.21 3.66
N THR A 291 6.71 38.00 2.64
CA THR A 291 6.25 39.39 2.55
C THR A 291 5.28 39.49 1.38
N TYR A 292 4.15 40.16 1.60
CA TYR A 292 3.18 40.43 0.55
C TYR A 292 2.65 41.86 0.74
N GLU A 293 2.74 42.65 -0.33
CA GLU A 293 2.44 44.09 -0.31
C GLU A 293 3.23 44.84 0.78
N ASP A 294 2.56 45.47 1.75
CA ASP A 294 3.15 46.23 2.85
C ASP A 294 3.17 45.46 4.18
N LYS A 295 2.98 44.14 4.12
CA LYS A 295 2.93 43.25 5.28
C LYS A 295 3.96 42.13 5.24
N ASP A 296 4.55 41.87 6.40
CA ASP A 296 5.37 40.69 6.68
C ASP A 296 4.53 39.69 7.47
N PHE A 297 4.64 38.42 7.11
CA PHE A 297 3.89 37.32 7.70
C PHE A 297 4.85 36.31 8.31
N GLU A 298 4.65 35.95 9.58
CA GLU A 298 5.32 34.82 10.22
C GLU A 298 4.33 33.69 10.42
N VAL A 299 4.71 32.49 10.00
CA VAL A 299 3.85 31.29 10.04
C VAL A 299 4.54 30.20 10.83
N GLU A 300 3.80 29.63 11.79
CA GLU A 300 4.15 28.36 12.42
C GLU A 300 2.99 27.38 12.23
N GLU A 301 3.25 26.22 11.64
CA GLU A 301 2.20 25.24 11.36
C GLU A 301 2.64 23.80 11.46
N THR A 302 1.64 22.93 11.58
CA THR A 302 1.78 21.48 11.55
C THR A 302 0.96 20.90 10.43
N LEU A 303 1.55 19.96 9.69
CA LEU A 303 0.87 19.16 8.68
C LEU A 303 0.89 17.71 9.14
N THR A 304 -0.26 17.17 9.51
CA THR A 304 -0.39 15.79 10.00
C THR A 304 -0.94 14.88 8.92
N PHE A 305 -0.23 13.80 8.60
CA PHE A 305 -0.64 12.87 7.56
C PHE A 305 -2.04 12.32 7.82
N ARG A 306 -2.89 12.39 6.80
CA ARG A 306 -4.25 11.85 6.81
C ARG A 306 -4.30 10.56 6.02
N ASN A 307 -4.01 10.67 4.73
CA ASN A 307 -4.09 9.58 3.78
C ASN A 307 -3.35 9.90 2.48
N ARG A 308 -2.98 8.89 1.71
CA ARG A 308 -2.51 9.03 0.31
C ARG A 308 -3.20 8.01 -0.59
N ILE A 309 -3.28 8.30 -1.89
CA ILE A 309 -3.73 7.33 -2.88
C ILE A 309 -2.50 6.67 -3.50
N ARG A 310 -2.33 5.37 -3.28
CA ARG A 310 -1.28 4.55 -3.87
C ARG A 310 -1.90 3.48 -4.75
N ASP A 311 -1.51 3.43 -6.02
CA ASP A 311 -1.93 2.38 -6.98
C ASP A 311 -3.46 2.20 -7.08
N GLY A 312 -4.20 3.31 -6.94
CA GLY A 312 -5.66 3.35 -6.92
C GLY A 312 -6.31 2.97 -5.58
N GLN A 313 -5.51 2.68 -4.56
CA GLN A 313 -5.96 2.34 -3.20
C GLN A 313 -5.72 3.49 -2.23
N ASN A 314 -6.66 3.69 -1.31
CA ASN A 314 -6.56 4.74 -0.30
C ASN A 314 -5.87 4.20 0.96
N GLU A 315 -4.69 4.73 1.27
CA GLU A 315 -3.88 4.38 2.42
C GLU A 315 -4.11 5.40 3.53
N TRP A 316 -4.85 4.99 4.56
CA TRP A 316 -5.10 5.80 5.73
C TRP A 316 -3.94 5.71 6.73
N ARG A 317 -3.79 6.76 7.53
CA ARG A 317 -3.08 6.66 8.81
C ARG A 317 -3.81 5.65 9.70
N TRP A 318 -3.31 4.42 9.77
CA TRP A 318 -3.75 3.39 10.71
C TRP A 318 -2.62 3.13 11.72
N GLU A 319 -2.93 3.02 13.01
CA GLU A 319 -1.97 2.77 14.10
C GLU A 319 -1.26 1.40 14.04
N GLY A 320 -1.39 0.65 12.93
CA GLY A 320 -1.00 -0.76 12.83
C GLY A 320 -0.22 -1.16 11.58
N PHE A 321 0.48 -0.23 10.92
CA PHE A 321 1.54 -0.63 9.98
C PHE A 321 2.84 -0.87 10.76
N GLU A 322 3.46 -2.03 10.58
CA GLU A 322 4.82 -2.29 11.10
C GLU A 322 5.80 -1.35 10.40
N GLY A 323 6.49 -0.53 11.20
CA GLY A 323 7.25 0.65 10.76
C GLY A 323 7.01 1.90 11.62
N ASN A 324 6.03 1.85 12.53
CA ASN A 324 5.88 2.78 13.66
C ASN A 324 6.89 2.49 14.79
#